data_AF-A0A238KDH7-F1
#
_entry.id   AF-A0A238KDH7-F1
#
_cell.length_a   1.000
_cell.length_b   1.000
_cell.length_c   1.000
_cell.angle_alpha   90.00
_cell.angle_beta   90.00
_cell.angle_gamma   90.00
#
_symmetry.space_group_name_H-M   'P 1'
#
loop_
_entity.id
_entity.type
_entity.pdbx_description
1 polymer ?
#
loop_
_entity_poly.entity_id
_entity_poly.type
_entity_poly.pdbx_seq_one_letter_code
_entity_poly.pdbx_strand_id
1 'polypeptide(L)'
;MRSQVIIIMSRTLARLLGPLLLVLALALPGAAAADCYVSYKAKQDQPLRLHYGVLVIGGSCPSGGQAANIAASRLASGGWTLLNVVRMSTSPPSSSERANAGQFYLRY
;
A
#
# COMPACT_ATOMS: atom_id res chain seq x y z
N MET A 1 17.46 52.94 -30.84
CA MET A 1 17.07 52.68 -29.42
C MET A 1 15.93 51.65 -29.25
N ARG A 2 15.01 51.44 -30.21
CA ARG A 2 13.93 50.43 -30.11
C ARG A 2 14.35 48.95 -30.24
N SER A 3 15.41 48.63 -31.00
CA SER A 3 15.87 47.23 -31.23
C SER A 3 16.62 46.59 -30.04
N GLN A 4 17.25 47.39 -29.17
CA GLN A 4 18.05 46.88 -28.05
C GLN A 4 17.17 46.30 -26.92
N VAL A 5 15.94 46.79 -26.75
CA VAL A 5 15.01 46.36 -25.69
C VAL A 5 14.45 44.95 -25.94
N ILE A 6 14.21 44.59 -27.21
CA ILE A 6 13.64 43.28 -27.60
C ILE A 6 14.65 42.13 -27.37
N ILE A 7 15.94 42.38 -27.60
CA ILE A 7 17.03 41.41 -27.43
C ILE A 7 17.37 41.20 -25.94
N ILE A 8 17.23 42.23 -25.11
CA ILE A 8 17.41 42.13 -23.65
C ILE A 8 16.27 41.31 -23.04
N MET A 9 15.01 41.60 -23.41
CA MET A 9 13.83 40.92 -22.85
C MET A 9 13.77 39.41 -23.16
N SER A 10 14.28 38.99 -24.33
CA SER A 10 14.40 37.58 -24.74
C SER A 10 15.53 36.83 -24.01
N ARG A 11 16.61 37.51 -23.63
CA ARG A 11 17.72 36.95 -22.83
C ARG A 11 17.38 36.84 -21.34
N THR A 12 16.52 37.72 -20.82
CA THR A 12 16.01 37.62 -19.43
C THR A 12 14.98 36.51 -19.30
N LEU A 13 14.14 36.29 -20.32
CA LEU A 13 13.21 35.15 -20.38
C LEU A 13 14.00 33.82 -20.29
N ALA A 14 15.01 33.66 -21.14
CA ALA A 14 15.82 32.43 -21.19
C ALA A 14 16.60 32.11 -19.89
N ARG A 15 16.93 33.13 -19.08
CA ARG A 15 17.65 32.96 -17.79
C ARG A 15 16.72 32.61 -16.62
N LEU A 16 15.43 32.91 -16.72
CA LEU A 16 14.41 32.51 -15.75
C LEU A 16 13.80 31.14 -16.05
N LEU A 17 13.97 30.63 -17.27
CA LEU A 17 13.54 29.29 -17.69
C LEU A 17 14.42 28.15 -17.16
N GLY A 18 15.68 28.43 -16.81
CA GLY A 18 16.64 27.44 -16.30
C GLY A 18 16.29 26.82 -14.93
N PRO A 19 16.01 27.63 -13.88
CA PRO A 19 15.69 27.07 -12.56
C PRO A 19 14.26 26.53 -12.48
N LEU A 20 13.35 26.97 -13.36
CA LEU A 20 11.96 26.50 -13.40
C LEU A 20 11.84 25.04 -13.87
N LEU A 21 12.74 24.58 -14.74
CA LEU A 21 12.80 23.18 -15.19
C LEU A 21 13.31 22.21 -14.12
N LEU A 22 14.16 22.67 -13.20
CA LEU A 22 14.73 21.80 -12.15
C LEU A 22 13.76 21.53 -10.99
N VAL A 23 12.82 22.46 -10.73
CA VAL A 23 11.80 22.30 -9.68
C VAL A 23 10.68 21.32 -10.11
N LEU A 24 10.41 21.19 -11.42
CA LEU A 24 9.35 20.32 -11.93
C LEU A 24 9.70 18.82 -11.89
N ALA A 25 10.99 18.46 -11.83
CA ALA A 25 11.43 17.07 -11.76
C ALA A 25 11.20 16.39 -10.40
N LEU A 26 10.88 17.16 -9.35
CA LEU A 26 10.64 16.65 -7.99
C LEU A 26 9.15 16.36 -7.72
N ALA A 27 8.27 16.67 -8.67
CA ALA A 27 6.82 16.50 -8.53
C ALA A 27 6.30 15.21 -9.21
N LEU A 28 7.13 14.18 -9.42
CA LEU A 28 6.60 12.87 -9.79
C LEU A 28 5.77 12.35 -8.60
N PRO A 29 4.46 12.13 -8.76
CA PRO A 29 3.69 11.42 -7.76
C PRO A 29 4.34 10.04 -7.62
N GLY A 30 4.92 9.75 -6.45
CA GLY A 30 5.33 8.38 -6.14
C GLY A 30 4.11 7.50 -6.34
N ALA A 31 4.21 6.49 -7.19
CA ALA A 31 3.16 5.49 -7.32
C ALA A 31 2.99 4.87 -5.93
N ALA A 32 1.91 5.23 -5.24
CA ALA A 32 1.56 4.62 -3.97
C ALA A 32 1.41 3.13 -4.26
N ALA A 33 2.33 2.31 -3.73
CA ALA A 33 2.22 0.87 -3.84
C ALA A 33 0.88 0.49 -3.20
N ALA A 34 -0.05 -0.02 -4.00
CA ALA A 34 -1.30 -0.50 -3.46
C ALA A 34 -0.98 -1.65 -2.51
N ASP A 35 -1.39 -1.57 -1.26
CA ASP A 35 -1.28 -2.68 -0.31
C ASP A 35 -2.43 -3.67 -0.52
N CYS A 36 -2.16 -4.97 -0.43
CA CYS A 36 -3.22 -5.98 -0.45
C CYS A 36 -3.62 -6.40 0.97
N TYR A 37 -4.81 -5.99 1.38
CA TYR A 37 -5.43 -6.43 2.61
C TYR A 37 -6.08 -7.79 2.41
N VAL A 38 -5.65 -8.77 3.20
CA VAL A 38 -6.20 -10.14 3.19
C VAL A 38 -6.88 -10.38 4.52
N SER A 39 -8.20 -10.47 4.49
CA SER A 39 -8.97 -10.91 5.65
C SER A 39 -9.11 -12.43 5.67
N TYR A 40 -9.03 -13.02 6.85
CA TYR A 40 -8.97 -14.47 7.01
C TYR A 40 -9.65 -14.95 8.29
N LYS A 41 -9.88 -16.26 8.34
CA LYS A 41 -10.24 -17.01 9.55
C LYS A 41 -9.13 -17.99 9.87
N ALA A 42 -8.79 -18.14 11.15
CA ALA A 42 -7.77 -19.07 11.61
C ALA A 42 -8.19 -19.76 12.91
N LYS A 43 -7.56 -20.90 13.17
CA LYS A 43 -7.75 -21.68 14.40
C LYS A 43 -6.44 -22.03 15.09
N GLN A 44 -6.51 -22.22 16.40
CA GLN A 44 -5.54 -22.97 17.19
C GLN A 44 -6.26 -24.19 17.73
N ASP A 45 -5.58 -25.32 17.80
CA ASP A 45 -6.09 -26.53 18.42
C ASP A 45 -5.50 -26.67 19.84
N GLN A 46 -6.22 -27.33 20.75
CA GLN A 46 -5.75 -27.73 22.09
C GLN A 46 -5.14 -26.59 22.97
N PRO A 47 -5.95 -25.62 23.45
CA PRO A 47 -7.41 -25.53 23.36
C PRO A 47 -7.88 -24.96 22.02
N LEU A 48 -9.09 -25.34 21.59
CA LEU A 48 -9.69 -24.79 20.37
C LEU A 48 -9.94 -23.29 20.53
N ARG A 49 -9.29 -22.49 19.69
CA ARG A 49 -9.51 -21.04 19.59
C ARG A 49 -9.74 -20.68 18.13
N LEU A 50 -10.63 -19.73 17.89
CA LEU A 50 -10.92 -19.21 16.57
C LEU A 50 -10.73 -17.70 16.57
N HIS A 51 -10.27 -17.15 15.46
CA HIS A 51 -10.36 -15.72 15.25
C HIS A 51 -10.49 -15.34 13.78
N TYR A 52 -11.02 -14.13 13.58
CA TYR A 52 -10.90 -13.38 12.34
C TYR A 52 -9.69 -12.45 12.46
N GLY A 53 -9.02 -12.20 11.34
CA GLY A 53 -7.92 -11.26 11.29
C GLY A 53 -7.78 -10.64 9.91
N VAL A 54 -6.93 -9.62 9.84
CA VAL A 54 -6.53 -9.01 8.57
C VAL A 54 -5.03 -8.88 8.58
N LEU A 55 -4.38 -9.25 7.49
CA LEU A 55 -2.96 -9.00 7.26
C LEU A 55 -2.77 -8.20 5.98
N VAL A 56 -1.58 -7.63 5.83
CA VAL A 56 -1.19 -6.90 4.64
C VAL A 56 -0.08 -7.62 3.89
N ILE A 57 -0.28 -7.79 2.58
CA ILE A 57 0.74 -8.22 1.63
C ILE A 57 1.10 -6.97 0.82
N GLY A 58 2.38 -6.57 0.88
CA GLY A 58 2.83 -5.37 0.17
C GLY A 58 2.70 -5.54 -1.35
N GLY A 59 2.29 -4.47 -2.02
CA GLY A 59 2.05 -4.47 -3.46
C GLY A 59 0.69 -5.06 -3.86
N SER A 60 0.47 -5.15 -5.18
CA SER A 60 -0.79 -5.62 -5.75
C SER A 60 -1.19 -6.99 -5.19
N CYS A 61 -2.50 -7.21 -5.03
CA CYS A 61 -3.00 -8.49 -4.55
C CYS A 61 -2.51 -9.65 -5.43
N PRO A 62 -1.84 -10.66 -4.85
CA PRO A 62 -1.44 -11.84 -5.59
C PRO A 62 -2.65 -12.73 -5.89
N SER A 63 -2.41 -13.88 -6.53
CA SER A 63 -3.45 -14.89 -6.69
C SER A 63 -3.95 -15.38 -5.32
N GLY A 64 -5.21 -15.84 -5.25
CA GLY A 64 -5.80 -16.29 -3.99
C GLY A 64 -5.03 -17.43 -3.31
N GLY A 65 -4.51 -18.38 -4.10
CA GLY A 65 -3.66 -19.45 -3.57
C GLY A 65 -2.34 -18.94 -3.00
N GLN A 66 -1.70 -17.99 -3.67
CA GLN A 66 -0.47 -17.38 -3.16
C GLN A 66 -0.73 -16.55 -1.90
N ALA A 67 -1.83 -15.78 -1.85
CA ALA A 67 -2.24 -15.06 -0.65
C ALA A 67 -2.49 -16.00 0.53
N ALA A 68 -3.18 -17.12 0.30
CA ALA A 68 -3.42 -18.14 1.31
C ALA A 68 -2.12 -18.76 1.84
N ASN A 69 -1.16 -19.08 0.95
CA ASN A 69 0.15 -19.62 1.35
C ASN A 69 0.94 -18.63 2.21
N ILE A 70 0.98 -17.35 1.81
CA ILE A 70 1.63 -16.28 2.58
C ILE A 70 0.96 -16.13 3.96
N ALA A 71 -0.38 -16.10 3.99
CA ALA A 71 -1.15 -15.98 5.22
C ALA A 71 -0.89 -17.16 6.16
N ALA A 72 -0.96 -18.40 5.66
CA ALA A 72 -0.72 -19.60 6.44
C ALA A 72 0.70 -19.62 7.03
N SER A 73 1.72 -19.24 6.25
CA SER A 73 3.11 -19.16 6.71
C SER A 73 3.29 -18.15 7.86
N ARG A 74 2.70 -16.94 7.73
CA ARG A 74 2.77 -15.91 8.77
C ARG A 74 2.02 -16.33 10.04
N LEU A 75 0.83 -16.90 9.89
CA LEU A 75 -0.01 -17.35 11.01
C LEU A 75 0.62 -18.49 11.81
N ALA A 76 1.35 -19.39 11.14
CA ALA A 76 2.03 -20.51 11.78
C ALA A 76 3.05 -20.04 12.84
N SER A 77 3.67 -18.85 12.68
CA SER A 77 4.57 -18.28 13.69
C SER A 77 3.90 -18.03 15.04
N GLY A 78 2.59 -17.79 15.04
CA GLY A 78 1.76 -17.65 16.23
C GLY A 78 1.04 -18.93 16.64
N GLY A 79 1.37 -20.08 16.04
CA GLY A 79 0.67 -21.35 16.24
C GLY A 79 -0.73 -21.41 15.63
N TRP A 80 -1.09 -20.47 14.75
CA TRP A 80 -2.39 -20.44 14.10
C TRP A 80 -2.38 -21.20 12.77
N THR A 81 -3.42 -21.99 12.55
CA THR A 81 -3.71 -22.66 11.28
C THR A 81 -4.73 -21.85 10.51
N LEU A 82 -4.39 -21.45 9.28
CA LEU A 82 -5.33 -20.79 8.37
C LEU A 82 -6.49 -21.72 8.03
N LEU A 83 -7.72 -21.24 8.18
CA LEU A 83 -8.92 -21.96 7.77
C LEU A 83 -9.43 -21.49 6.41
N ASN A 84 -9.48 -20.18 6.21
CA ASN A 84 -10.01 -19.60 4.97
C ASN A 84 -9.53 -18.16 4.76
N VAL A 85 -9.30 -17.79 3.51
CA VAL A 85 -9.23 -16.39 3.08
C VAL A 85 -10.65 -15.91 2.78
N VAL A 86 -11.10 -14.88 3.48
CA VAL A 86 -12.47 -14.36 3.37
C VAL A 86 -12.58 -13.35 2.24
N ARG A 87 -11.62 -12.42 2.16
CA ARG A 87 -11.62 -11.32 1.18
C ARG A 87 -10.20 -10.82 0.97
N MET A 88 -9.89 -10.43 -0.27
CA MET A 88 -8.67 -9.70 -0.64
C MET A 88 -9.06 -8.37 -1.28
N SER A 89 -8.34 -7.29 -0.97
CA SER A 89 -8.62 -5.98 -1.54
C SER A 89 -7.45 -5.02 -1.41
N THR A 90 -7.34 -4.12 -2.38
CA THR A 90 -6.42 -2.98 -2.34
C THR A 90 -6.96 -1.80 -1.54
N SER A 91 -8.25 -1.82 -1.17
CA SER A 91 -8.84 -0.82 -0.28
C SER A 91 -8.65 -1.21 1.18
N PRO A 92 -8.36 -0.24 2.07
CA PRO A 92 -8.28 -0.50 3.50
C PRO A 92 -9.56 -1.14 4.06
N PRO A 93 -9.45 -1.98 5.10
CA PRO A 93 -10.61 -2.58 5.74
C PRO A 93 -11.52 -1.54 6.40
N SER A 94 -12.82 -1.81 6.38
CA SER A 94 -13.81 -0.95 7.04
C SER A 94 -13.54 -0.83 8.55
N SER A 95 -14.20 0.12 9.20
CA SER A 95 -14.16 0.22 10.67
C SER A 95 -14.67 -1.06 11.35
N SER A 96 -15.71 -1.70 10.80
CA SER A 96 -16.24 -2.96 11.32
C SER A 96 -15.30 -4.14 11.11
N GLU A 97 -14.64 -4.25 9.95
CA GLU A 97 -13.63 -5.29 9.72
C GLU A 97 -12.44 -5.15 10.69
N ARG A 98 -11.99 -3.91 10.94
CA ARG A 98 -10.94 -3.62 11.92
C ARG A 98 -11.36 -3.99 13.34
N ALA A 99 -12.57 -3.60 13.75
CA ALA A 99 -13.10 -3.94 15.07
C ALA A 99 -13.25 -5.45 15.27
N ASN A 100 -13.75 -6.17 14.26
CA ASN A 100 -13.89 -7.63 14.30
C ASN A 100 -12.54 -8.36 14.34
N ALA A 101 -11.51 -7.83 13.68
CA ALA A 101 -10.15 -8.37 13.76
C ALA A 101 -9.49 -8.11 15.12
N GLY A 102 -9.85 -7.00 15.79
CA GLY A 102 -9.37 -6.65 17.11
C GLY A 102 -7.85 -6.70 17.20
N GLN A 103 -7.32 -7.46 18.16
CA GLN A 103 -5.86 -7.64 18.35
C GLN A 103 -5.14 -8.38 17.20
N PHE A 104 -5.88 -8.93 16.23
CA PHE A 104 -5.35 -9.65 15.08
C PHE A 104 -5.38 -8.80 13.79
N TYR A 105 -5.72 -7.51 13.91
CA TYR A 105 -5.58 -6.54 12.83
C TYR A 105 -4.09 -6.23 12.60
N LEU A 106 -3.59 -6.59 11.42
CA LEU A 106 -2.21 -6.40 10.93
C LEU A 106 -1.11 -6.97 11.84
N ARG A 107 -1.46 -7.93 12.70
CA ARG A 107 -0.53 -8.54 13.65
C ARG A 107 0.42 -9.56 13.01
N TYR A 108 -0.05 -10.28 11.99
CA TYR A 108 0.65 -11.39 11.37
C TYR A 108 1.06 -11.07 9.94
#